data_AF-F4RIB6-F1
#
_entry.id   AF-F4RIB6-F1
#
_cell.length_a   1.000
_cell.length_b   1.000
_cell.length_c   1.000
_cell.angle_alpha   90.00
_cell.angle_beta   90.00
_cell.angle_gamma   90.00
#
_symmetry.space_group_name_H-M   'P 1'
#
loop_
_entity.id
_entity.type
_entity.pdbx_description
1 polymer ?
#
loop_
_entity_poly.entity_id
_entity_poly.type
_entity_poly.pdbx_seq_one_letter_code
_entity_poly.pdbx_strand_id
1 'polypeptide(L)' 'FTELQEAREAKIREDWIRVMEMRINREKLSECYRTEGVNSYEQCAHLAQKVLDQIPDGRV' A
#
# COMPACT_ATOMS: atom_id res chain seq x y z
N PHE A 1 19.59 23.19 -14.96
CA PHE A 1 20.11 22.27 -13.91
C PHE A 1 19.16 22.11 -12.73
N THR A 2 18.37 23.13 -12.35
CA THR A 2 17.40 23.08 -11.25
C THR A 2 16.17 22.22 -11.53
N GLU A 3 15.58 22.31 -12.72
CA GLU A 3 14.34 21.57 -13.08
C GLU A 3 14.49 20.04 -13.00
N LEU A 4 15.63 19.49 -13.43
CA LEU A 4 15.90 18.04 -13.34
C LEU A 4 16.02 17.58 -11.88
N GLN A 5 16.59 18.42 -11.01
CA GLN A 5 16.72 18.12 -9.59
C GLN A 5 15.34 18.14 -8.91
N GLU A 6 14.53 19.16 -9.19
CA GLU A 6 13.16 19.27 -8.69
C GLU A 6 12.28 18.08 -9.14
N ALA A 7 12.36 17.70 -10.41
CA ALA A 7 11.64 16.53 -10.93
C ALA A 7 12.08 15.23 -10.24
N ARG A 8 13.37 15.08 -9.93
CA ARG A 8 13.90 13.91 -9.20
C ARG A 8 13.40 13.88 -7.75
N GLU A 9 13.41 15.02 -7.06
CA GLU A 9 12.91 15.13 -5.68
C GLU A 9 11.40 14.88 -5.61
N ALA A 10 10.63 15.39 -6.57
CA ALA A 10 9.19 15.13 -6.68
C ALA A 10 8.91 13.63 -6.85
N LYS A 11 9.63 12.97 -7.77
CA LYS A 11 9.50 11.52 -7.97
C LYS A 11 9.82 10.74 -6.69
N ILE A 12 10.91 11.06 -6.00
CA ILE A 12 11.29 10.37 -4.75
C ILE A 12 10.18 10.54 -3.71
N ARG A 13 9.60 11.73 -3.58
CA ARG A 13 8.49 11.98 -2.66
C ARG A 13 7.27 11.13 -3.00
N GLU A 14 6.89 11.06 -4.27
CA GLU A 14 5.77 10.23 -4.73
C GLU A 14 6.03 8.74 -4.49
N ASP A 15 7.25 8.27 -4.76
CA ASP A 15 7.66 6.89 -4.49
C ASP A 15 7.52 6.57 -2.99
N TRP A 16 7.93 7.49 -2.11
CA TRP A 16 7.73 7.36 -0.65
C TRP A 16 6.27 7.37 -0.23
N ILE A 17 5.45 8.24 -0.82
CA ILE A 17 4.00 8.29 -0.55
C ILE A 17 3.37 6.92 -0.87
N ARG A 18 3.67 6.33 -2.03
CA ARG A 18 3.14 5.01 -2.40
C ARG A 18 3.57 3.90 -1.44
N VAL A 19 4.83 3.93 -0.97
CA VAL A 19 5.32 2.96 0.03
C VAL A 19 4.60 3.12 1.37
N MET A 20 4.37 4.36 1.81
CA MET A 20 3.66 4.64 3.06
C MET A 20 2.19 4.26 2.99
N GLU A 21 1.51 4.51 1.87
CA GLU A 21 0.13 4.07 1.63
C GLU A 21 0.00 2.55 1.69
N MET A 22 0.91 1.81 1.06
CA MET A 22 0.94 0.35 1.12
C MET A 22 1.11 -0.13 2.57
N ARG A 23 1.99 0.51 3.35
CA ARG A 23 2.18 0.18 4.76
C ARG A 23 0.89 0.36 5.58
N ILE A 24 0.21 1.49 5.42
CA ILE A 24 -1.06 1.79 6.11
C ILE A 24 -2.12 0.75 5.74
N ASN A 25 -2.26 0.41 4.46
CA ASN A 25 -3.26 -0.58 4.03
C ASN A 25 -2.94 -1.99 4.60
N ARG A 26 -1.66 -2.37 4.70
CA ARG A 26 -1.25 -3.63 5.36
C ARG A 26 -1.55 -3.64 6.86
N GLU A 27 -1.31 -2.54 7.55
CA GLU A 27 -1.64 -2.40 8.98
C GLU A 27 -3.16 -2.52 9.19
N LYS A 28 -3.95 -1.82 8.37
CA LYS A 28 -5.43 -1.91 8.41
C LYS A 28 -5.95 -3.30 8.08
N LEU A 29 -5.36 -4.00 7.11
CA LEU A 29 -5.72 -5.39 6.81
C LEU A 29 -5.39 -6.31 8.00
N SER A 30 -4.23 -6.12 8.63
CA SER A 30 -3.84 -6.88 9.82
C SER A 30 -4.79 -6.65 10.99
N GLU A 31 -5.25 -5.42 11.18
CA GLU A 31 -6.28 -5.08 12.16
C GLU A 31 -7.61 -5.77 11.84
N CYS A 32 -8.09 -5.66 10.59
CA CYS A 32 -9.33 -6.30 10.13
C CYS A 32 -9.32 -7.81 10.39
N TYR A 33 -8.21 -8.49 10.10
CA TYR A 33 -8.07 -9.92 10.38
C TYR A 33 -8.12 -10.26 11.87
N ARG A 34 -7.62 -9.37 12.74
CA ARG A 34 -7.71 -9.56 14.20
C ARG A 34 -9.12 -9.31 14.73
N THR A 35 -9.86 -8.35 14.16
CA THR A 35 -11.20 -7.98 14.63
C THR A 35 -12.28 -8.92 14.13
N GLU A 36 -12.26 -9.29 12.85
CA GLU A 36 -13.32 -10.07 12.20
C GLU A 36 -13.19 -11.58 12.42
N GLY A 37 -11.99 -12.06 12.77
CA GLY A 37 -11.73 -13.48 13.02
C GLY A 37 -12.17 -14.36 11.84
N VAL A 38 -13.16 -15.23 12.07
CA VAL A 38 -13.69 -16.15 11.06
C VAL A 38 -14.41 -15.44 9.90
N ASN A 39 -14.93 -14.23 10.11
CA ASN A 39 -15.63 -13.45 9.08
C ASN A 39 -14.68 -12.65 8.16
N SER A 40 -13.37 -12.73 8.40
CA SER A 40 -12.35 -11.98 7.65
C SER A 40 -12.39 -12.22 6.14
N TYR A 41 -12.81 -13.41 5.69
CA TYR A 41 -12.89 -13.75 4.27
C TYR A 41 -13.86 -12.88 3.48
N GLU A 42 -14.95 -12.42 4.09
CA GLU A 42 -15.92 -11.54 3.45
C GLU A 42 -15.61 -10.07 3.76
N GLN A 43 -15.39 -9.76 5.04
CA GLN A 43 -15.27 -8.40 5.52
C GLN A 43 -13.94 -7.73 5.13
N CYS A 44 -12.85 -8.49 5.07
CA CYS A 44 -11.52 -7.96 4.76
C CYS A 44 -11.08 -8.16 3.30
N ALA A 45 -11.87 -8.82 2.46
CA ALA A 45 -11.52 -9.14 1.07
C ALA A 45 -11.10 -7.91 0.25
N HIS A 46 -11.84 -6.80 0.40
CA HIS A 46 -11.55 -5.55 -0.29
C HIS A 46 -10.21 -4.93 0.12
N LEU A 47 -9.84 -5.03 1.41
CA LEU A 47 -8.53 -4.58 1.91
C LEU A 47 -7.41 -5.49 1.41
N ALA A 48 -7.64 -6.80 1.38
CA ALA A 48 -6.69 -7.76 0.85
C ALA A 48 -6.41 -7.50 -0.64
N GLN A 49 -7.45 -7.31 -1.45
CA GLN A 49 -7.32 -6.96 -2.86
C GLN A 49 -6.53 -5.65 -3.04
N LYS A 50 -6.89 -4.60 -2.27
CA LYS A 50 -6.18 -3.31 -2.34
C LYS A 50 -4.69 -3.43 -2.02
N VAL A 51 -4.32 -4.26 -1.04
CA VAL A 51 -2.91 -4.52 -0.72
C VAL A 51 -2.22 -5.27 -1.86
N LEU A 52 -2.88 -6.26 -2.46
CA LEU A 52 -2.35 -7.02 -3.60
C LEU A 52 -2.11 -6.12 -4.82
N ASP A 53 -3.04 -5.22 -5.13
CA ASP A 53 -2.93 -4.28 -6.25
C ASP A 53 -1.76 -3.28 -6.09
N GLN A 54 -1.30 -3.07 -4.86
CA GLN A 54 -0.16 -2.20 -4.55
C GLN A 54 1.20 -2.92 -4.60
N ILE A 55 1.23 -4.25 -4.76
CA ILE A 55 2.47 -5.00 -4.86
C ILE A 55 3.06 -4.78 -6.27
N PRO A 56 4.32 -4.31 -6.39
CA PRO A 56 4.98 -4.19 -7.69
C PRO A 56 5.06 -5.53 -8.42
N ASP A 57 4.83 -5.50 -9.73
CA ASP A 57 5.00 -6.66 -10.60
C ASP A 57 6.39 -7.30 -10.40
N GLY A 58 6.41 -8.62 -10.20
CA GLY A 58 7.64 -9.39 -9.95
C GLY A 58 8.03 -9.57 -8.47
N ARG A 59 7.19 -9.13 -7.52
CA ARG A 59 7.35 -9.44 -6.07
C ARG A 59 6.45 -10.56 -5.55
N VAL A 60 5.60 -11.15 -6.41
CA VAL A 60 4.71 -12.29 -6.12
C VAL A 60 5.29 -13.59 -6.63
#